data_AF-A0A5C5FLB2-F1
#
_entry.id   AF-A0A5C5FLB2-F1
#
_cell.length_a   1.000
_cell.length_b   1.000
_cell.length_c   1.000
_cell.angle_alpha   90.00
_cell.angle_beta   90.00
_cell.angle_gamma   90.00
#
_symmetry.space_group_name_H-M   'P 1'
#
loop_
_entity.id
_entity.type
_entity.pdbx_description
1 polymer ?
#
loop_
_entity_poly.entity_id
_entity_poly.type
_entity_poly.pdbx_seq_one_letter_code
_entity_poly.pdbx_strand_id
1 'polypeptide(L)'
;RRAEVRRVVQVGDDGHSFSPSEKEQIYSLVDEFTDQFAFSLSEVQATDTVRMRIPTPGAVPTRARHHPTNNPDQKAFLYEQIDKLLEAGVIVKVHYDDVTWVS
;
A
#
# COMPACT_ATOMS: atom_id res chain seq x y z
N ARG A 1 -7.60 -12.78 11.75
CA ARG A 1 -7.07 -12.77 10.37
C ARG A 1 -7.82 -13.75 9.47
N ARG A 2 -7.71 -15.08 9.63
CA ARG A 2 -8.42 -16.07 8.77
C ARG A 2 -9.93 -15.82 8.63
N ALA A 3 -10.63 -15.68 9.76
CA ALA A 3 -12.06 -15.38 9.76
C ALA A 3 -12.42 -14.06 9.03
N GLU A 4 -11.52 -13.08 9.11
CA GLU A 4 -11.69 -11.78 8.45
C GLU A 4 -11.42 -11.87 6.95
N VAL A 5 -10.37 -12.60 6.53
CA VAL A 5 -10.11 -12.88 5.11
C VAL A 5 -11.29 -13.65 4.51
N ARG A 6 -11.78 -14.71 5.18
CA ARG A 6 -12.96 -15.48 4.72
C ARG A 6 -14.24 -14.62 4.64
N ARG A 7 -14.36 -13.58 5.47
CA ARG A 7 -15.50 -12.63 5.45
C ARG A 7 -15.44 -11.70 4.23
N VAL A 8 -14.24 -11.26 3.84
CA VAL A 8 -14.03 -10.29 2.77
C VAL A 8 -13.86 -10.96 1.40
N VAL A 9 -13.27 -12.15 1.36
CA VAL A 9 -13.06 -12.93 0.13
C VAL A 9 -14.39 -13.54 -0.31
N GLN A 10 -14.90 -13.03 -1.43
CA GLN A 10 -16.05 -13.60 -2.13
C GLN A 10 -15.58 -14.75 -3.02
N VAL A 11 -16.13 -15.94 -2.82
CA VAL A 11 -15.82 -17.15 -3.59
C VAL A 11 -16.99 -17.48 -4.52
N GLY A 12 -16.83 -17.10 -5.79
CA GLY A 12 -17.81 -17.23 -6.87
C GLY A 12 -18.75 -16.03 -7.01
N ASP A 13 -19.13 -15.69 -8.26
CA ASP A 13 -20.46 -15.30 -8.78
C ASP A 13 -20.30 -14.92 -10.30
N ASP A 14 -21.38 -14.48 -10.97
CA ASP A 14 -21.59 -14.31 -12.43
C ASP A 14 -21.68 -15.63 -13.21
N GLY A 15 -22.53 -16.54 -12.71
CA GLY A 15 -22.98 -17.74 -13.45
C GLY A 15 -22.22 -19.02 -13.16
N HIS A 16 -21.23 -18.99 -12.26
CA HIS A 16 -20.55 -20.19 -11.76
C HIS A 16 -20.68 -20.32 -10.25
N SER A 17 -21.44 -21.33 -9.84
CA SER A 17 -21.57 -21.75 -8.45
C SER A 17 -20.61 -22.91 -8.20
N PHE A 18 -19.62 -22.70 -7.34
CA PHE A 18 -18.77 -23.78 -6.84
C PHE A 18 -19.56 -24.73 -5.95
N SER A 19 -19.30 -26.02 -6.08
CA SER A 19 -19.76 -27.05 -5.15
C SER A 19 -19.18 -26.79 -3.74
N PRO A 20 -19.79 -27.34 -2.68
CA PRO A 20 -19.27 -27.21 -1.32
C PRO A 20 -17.81 -27.66 -1.18
N SER A 21 -17.40 -28.72 -1.89
CA SER A 21 -16.02 -29.23 -1.86
C SER A 21 -15.03 -28.28 -2.52
N GLU A 22 -15.41 -27.64 -3.63
CA GLU A 22 -14.55 -26.66 -4.31
C GLU A 22 -14.41 -25.38 -3.49
N LYS A 23 -15.50 -24.92 -2.87
CA LYS A 23 -15.44 -23.77 -1.94
C LYS A 23 -14.48 -24.04 -0.78
N GLU A 24 -14.53 -25.23 -0.21
CA GLU A 24 -13.62 -25.60 0.88
C GLU A 24 -12.15 -25.66 0.41
N GLN A 25 -11.88 -26.15 -0.79
CA GLN A 25 -10.53 -26.10 -1.37
C GLN A 25 -10.02 -24.67 -1.52
N ILE A 26 -10.86 -23.75 -2.01
CA ILE A 26 -10.50 -22.33 -2.15
C ILE A 26 -10.25 -21.71 -0.77
N TYR A 27 -11.13 -21.93 0.21
CA TYR A 27 -10.94 -21.41 1.55
C TYR A 27 -9.71 -22.01 2.26
N SER A 28 -9.36 -23.27 1.99
CA SER A 28 -8.12 -23.87 2.49
C SER A 28 -6.89 -23.15 1.94
N LEU A 29 -6.87 -22.79 0.66
CA LEU A 29 -5.79 -22.00 0.06
C LEU A 29 -5.73 -20.59 0.65
N VAL A 30 -6.88 -19.95 0.83
CA VAL A 30 -6.96 -18.62 1.46
C VAL A 30 -6.43 -18.66 2.90
N ASP A 31 -6.72 -19.72 3.64
CA ASP A 31 -6.24 -19.92 5.01
C ASP A 31 -4.72 -20.16 5.09
N GLU A 32 -4.15 -20.80 4.07
CA GLU A 32 -2.70 -21.03 3.92
C GLU A 32 -1.94 -19.72 3.76
N PHE A 33 -2.45 -18.80 2.91
CA PHE A 33 -1.81 -17.52 2.60
C PHE A 33 -2.42 -16.32 3.33
N THR A 34 -3.10 -16.55 4.45
CA THR A 34 -3.81 -15.51 5.19
C THR A 34 -2.90 -14.39 5.71
N ASP A 35 -1.64 -14.70 6.00
CA ASP A 35 -0.62 -13.75 6.43
C ASP A 35 -0.28 -12.71 5.34
N GLN A 36 -0.37 -13.10 4.07
CA GLN A 36 -0.04 -12.25 2.91
C GLN A 36 -1.07 -11.12 2.67
N PHE A 37 -2.28 -11.21 3.21
CA PHE A 37 -3.31 -10.19 3.04
C PHE A 37 -3.15 -9.05 4.05
N ALA A 38 -2.87 -7.84 3.60
CA ALA A 38 -2.86 -6.65 4.44
C ALA A 38 -4.27 -6.07 4.63
N PHE A 39 -4.70 -5.86 5.87
CA PHE A 39 -5.98 -5.20 6.22
C PHE A 39 -5.82 -3.74 6.62
N SER A 40 -4.59 -3.29 6.83
CA SER A 40 -4.21 -1.91 7.13
C SER A 40 -2.89 -1.56 6.46
N LEU A 41 -2.62 -0.26 6.33
CA LEU A 41 -1.34 0.23 5.79
C LEU A 41 -0.15 -0.21 6.64
N SER A 42 -0.30 -0.33 7.96
CA SER A 42 0.74 -0.80 8.88
C SER A 42 1.16 -2.26 8.63
N GLU A 43 0.35 -3.04 7.95
CA GLU A 43 0.67 -4.41 7.55
C GLU A 43 1.40 -4.47 6.20
N VAL A 44 1.46 -3.36 5.46
CA VAL A 44 2.20 -3.28 4.19
C VAL A 44 3.66 -3.00 4.52
N GLN A 45 4.52 -4.00 4.34
CA GLN A 45 5.96 -3.88 4.55
C GLN A 45 6.70 -3.79 3.23
N ALA A 46 7.78 -3.02 3.21
CA ALA A 46 8.70 -3.02 2.07
C ALA A 46 9.40 -4.39 1.96
N THR A 47 9.49 -4.92 0.76
CA THR A 47 10.36 -6.08 0.47
C THR A 47 11.81 -5.64 0.40
N ASP A 48 12.72 -6.49 0.89
CA ASP A 48 14.17 -6.32 0.80
C ASP A 48 14.77 -6.94 -0.48
N THR A 49 13.94 -7.54 -1.34
CA THR A 49 14.41 -8.32 -2.51
C THR A 49 15.07 -7.44 -3.57
N VAL A 50 14.47 -6.28 -3.89
CA VAL A 50 15.04 -5.34 -4.87
C VAL A 50 14.79 -3.91 -4.42
N ARG A 51 15.85 -3.10 -4.42
CA ARG A 51 15.71 -1.63 -4.35
C ARG A 51 15.45 -1.08 -5.75
N MET A 52 14.27 -0.50 -5.95
CA MET A 52 13.93 0.18 -7.20
C MET A 52 14.89 1.36 -7.45
N ARG A 53 15.44 1.43 -8.67
CA ARG A 53 16.24 2.57 -9.15
C ARG A 53 15.49 3.23 -10.30
N ILE A 54 15.31 4.55 -10.22
CA ILE A 54 14.68 5.34 -11.29
C ILE A 54 15.79 6.14 -11.99
N PRO A 55 16.31 5.69 -13.14
CA PRO A 55 17.35 6.42 -13.86
C PRO A 55 16.78 7.68 -14.52
N THR A 56 17.48 8.81 -14.37
CA THR A 56 17.07 10.11 -14.94
C THR A 56 18.19 10.73 -15.77
N PRO A 57 18.62 10.10 -16.89
CA PRO A 57 19.76 10.58 -17.67
C PRO A 57 19.47 11.96 -18.29
N GLY A 58 20.40 12.91 -18.09
CA GLY A 58 20.28 14.26 -18.65
C GLY A 58 19.17 15.13 -18.06
N ALA A 59 18.45 14.64 -17.03
CA ALA A 59 17.42 15.42 -16.36
C ALA A 59 18.06 16.47 -15.44
N VAL A 60 17.47 17.68 -15.44
CA VAL A 60 17.82 18.74 -14.48
C VAL A 60 16.76 18.76 -13.37
N PRO A 61 17.17 18.68 -12.09
CA PRO A 61 16.26 18.80 -10.97
C PRO A 61 15.43 20.09 -11.02
N THR A 62 14.13 19.97 -10.75
CA THR A 62 13.25 21.13 -10.61
C THR A 62 12.75 21.23 -9.18
N ARG A 63 12.87 22.43 -8.59
CA ARG A 63 12.27 22.75 -7.29
C ARG A 63 10.88 23.35 -7.52
N ALA A 64 9.85 22.51 -7.44
CA ALA A 64 8.48 22.98 -7.48
C ALA A 64 8.11 23.68 -6.16
N ARG A 65 7.39 24.80 -6.23
CA ARG A 65 6.83 25.44 -5.04
C ARG A 65 5.62 24.63 -4.56
N HIS A 66 5.51 24.46 -3.24
CA HIS A 66 4.33 23.85 -2.64
C HIS A 66 3.09 24.72 -2.90
N HIS A 67 2.01 24.10 -3.34
CA HIS A 67 0.70 24.73 -3.48
C HIS A 67 -0.09 24.57 -2.18
N PRO A 68 -0.47 25.66 -1.49
CA PRO A 68 -1.19 25.58 -0.22
C PRO A 68 -2.54 24.86 -0.34
N THR A 69 -2.81 23.94 0.58
CA THR A 69 -4.16 23.38 0.77
C THR A 69 -4.93 24.29 1.72
N ASN A 70 -5.79 25.16 1.16
CA ASN A 70 -6.45 26.23 1.91
C ASN A 70 -7.74 25.79 2.63
N ASN A 71 -8.35 24.69 2.20
CA ASN A 71 -9.54 24.15 2.87
C ASN A 71 -9.11 23.37 4.14
N PRO A 72 -9.62 23.72 5.34
CA PRO A 72 -9.25 23.06 6.59
C PRO A 72 -9.56 21.57 6.64
N ASP A 73 -10.71 21.15 6.11
CA ASP A 73 -11.14 19.75 6.11
C ASP A 73 -10.25 18.90 5.19
N GLN A 74 -9.91 19.43 4.01
CA GLN A 74 -8.96 18.79 3.10
C GLN A 74 -7.58 18.67 3.73
N LYS A 75 -7.15 19.71 4.44
CA LYS A 75 -5.86 19.72 5.14
C LYS A 75 -5.83 18.68 6.26
N ALA A 76 -6.89 18.60 7.07
CA ALA A 76 -7.01 17.62 8.15
C ALA A 76 -6.98 16.18 7.60
N PHE A 77 -7.79 15.91 6.57
CA PHE A 77 -7.78 14.61 5.90
C PHE A 77 -6.39 14.25 5.33
N LEU A 78 -5.74 15.19 4.63
CA LEU A 78 -4.43 14.95 4.05
C LEU A 78 -3.38 14.62 5.12
N TYR A 79 -3.38 15.35 6.24
CA TYR A 79 -2.46 15.09 7.35
C TYR A 79 -2.71 13.73 7.99
N GLU A 80 -3.96 13.34 8.16
CA GLU A 80 -4.30 11.99 8.65
C GLU A 80 -3.74 10.89 7.73
N GLN A 81 -3.82 11.04 6.41
CA GLN A 81 -3.24 10.06 5.48
C GLN A 81 -1.71 10.09 5.49
N ILE A 82 -1.08 11.26 5.59
CA ILE A 82 0.38 11.39 5.71
C ILE A 82 0.86 10.69 6.97
N ASP A 83 0.18 10.88 8.10
CA ASP A 83 0.54 10.23 9.37
C ASP A 83 0.44 8.71 9.27
N LYS A 84 -0.62 8.17 8.65
CA LYS A 84 -0.75 6.73 8.39
C LYS A 84 0.39 6.17 7.52
N LEU A 85 0.80 6.91 6.49
CA LEU A 85 1.90 6.51 5.60
C LEU A 85 3.27 6.59 6.29
N LEU A 86 3.47 7.59 7.17
CA LEU A 86 4.67 7.71 8.00
C LEU A 86 4.77 6.58 9.02
N GLU A 87 3.66 6.27 9.71
CA GLU A 87 3.58 5.16 10.68
C GLU A 87 3.84 3.81 10.02
N ALA A 88 3.31 3.60 8.81
CA ALA A 88 3.57 2.40 8.01
C ALA A 88 4.97 2.34 7.38
N GLY A 89 5.76 3.41 7.47
CA GLY A 89 7.09 3.49 6.86
C GLY A 89 7.09 3.54 5.32
N VAL A 90 5.93 3.80 4.71
CA VAL A 90 5.79 3.94 3.25
C VAL A 90 6.46 5.22 2.74
N ILE A 91 6.37 6.29 3.54
CA ILE A 91 7.10 7.54 3.32
C ILE A 91 7.94 7.87 4.55
N VAL A 92 8.99 8.66 4.35
CA VAL A 92 9.88 9.12 5.43
C VAL A 92 10.06 10.63 5.35
N LYS A 93 10.29 11.26 6.50
CA LYS A 93 10.72 12.65 6.54
C LYS A 93 12.15 12.73 6.00
N VAL A 94 12.36 13.57 5.00
CA VAL A 94 13.67 13.88 4.45
C VAL A 94 13.93 15.36 4.61
N HIS A 95 15.14 15.74 5.00
CA HIS A 95 15.56 17.13 4.88
C HIS A 95 15.84 17.43 3.42
N TYR A 96 15.57 18.66 2.97
CA TYR A 96 15.78 19.01 1.56
C TYR A 96 17.25 18.90 1.14
N ASP A 97 18.19 19.05 2.08
CA ASP A 97 19.63 18.84 1.85
C ASP A 97 20.03 17.35 1.78
N ASP A 98 19.22 16.44 2.36
CA ASP A 98 19.50 15.00 2.35
C ASP A 98 19.14 14.35 1.01
N VAL A 99 18.37 15.04 0.16
CA VAL A 99 17.98 14.56 -1.17
C VAL A 99 19.18 14.70 -2.10
N THR A 100 20.06 13.71 -2.03
CA THR A 100 21.26 13.58 -2.86
C THR A 100 20.92 12.98 -4.21
N TRP A 101 21.32 13.67 -5.27
CA TRP A 101 21.13 13.22 -6.65
C TRP A 101 22.22 12.20 -6.99
N VAL A 102 21.83 11.01 -7.43
CA VAL A 102 22.77 10.08 -8.04
C VAL A 102 22.86 10.45 -9.52
N SER A 103 23.90 11.21 -9.90
CA SER A 103 24.31 11.41 -11.30
C SER A 103 24.95 10.15 -11.86
#